data_AF-A0A8G1Z1P4-F1
#
_entry.id   AF-A0A8G1Z1P4-F1
#
_cell.length_a   1.000
_cell.length_b   1.000
_cell.length_c   1.000
_cell.angle_alpha   90.00
_cell.angle_beta   90.00
_cell.angle_gamma   90.00
#
_symmetry.space_group_name_H-M   'P 1'
#
loop_
_entity.id
_entity.type
_entity.pdbx_description
1 polymer ?
#
loop_
_entity_poly.entity_id
_entity_poly.type
_entity_poly.pdbx_seq_one_letter_code
_entity_poly.pdbx_strand_id
1 'polypeptide(L)'
;MVLRGFLFISVSVASPASAAEDFIEGVYLQSEDLCAQARKDTLQSLIDAGNIVLSARGLQSVEYDCEFLQITKATLSPSWAVTAICQEPGHVFPDVLSVTQMNAKQIDLVSVRSAEDESEGGSNSGSYFLCDGVALP
;
A
#
# COMPACT_ATOMS: atom_id res chain seq x y z
N MET A 1 15.58 22.06 57.53
CA MET A 1 14.56 22.12 56.48
C MET A 1 15.21 21.63 55.19
N VAL A 2 14.99 20.37 54.82
CA VAL A 2 15.68 19.72 53.69
C VAL A 2 14.89 19.99 52.42
N LEU A 3 15.46 20.77 51.51
CA LEU A 3 14.87 21.06 50.20
C LEU A 3 15.18 19.88 49.27
N ARG A 4 14.22 18.96 49.13
CA ARG A 4 14.27 17.83 48.21
C ARG A 4 14.06 18.35 46.79
N GLY A 5 15.15 18.46 46.02
CA GLY A 5 15.10 18.78 44.60
C GLY A 5 14.48 17.63 43.81
N PHE A 6 13.29 17.87 43.25
CA PHE A 6 12.64 16.96 42.32
C PHE A 6 13.28 17.11 40.94
N LEU A 7 14.02 16.09 40.51
CA LEU A 7 14.49 15.92 39.14
C LEU A 7 13.28 15.54 38.26
N PHE A 8 12.80 16.49 37.45
CA PHE A 8 11.83 16.22 36.39
C PHE A 8 12.57 15.61 35.21
N ILE A 9 12.43 14.30 35.03
CA ILE A 9 12.86 13.59 33.82
C ILE A 9 11.81 13.86 32.76
N SER A 10 12.12 14.73 31.80
CA SER A 10 11.28 14.94 30.61
C SER A 10 11.34 13.69 29.74
N VAL A 11 10.31 12.85 29.80
CA VAL A 11 10.10 11.76 28.84
C VAL A 11 9.60 12.41 27.54
N SER A 12 10.47 12.53 26.55
CA SER A 12 10.07 12.84 25.18
C SER A 12 9.28 11.64 24.66
N VAL A 13 7.96 11.78 24.54
CA VAL A 13 7.12 10.80 23.86
C VAL A 13 7.50 10.86 22.39
N ALA A 14 8.25 9.86 21.92
CA ALA A 14 8.45 9.64 20.49
C ALA A 14 7.11 9.19 19.93
N SER A 15 6.33 10.13 19.38
CA SER A 15 5.16 9.77 18.58
C SER A 15 5.63 8.88 17.43
N PRO A 16 5.04 7.69 17.23
CA PRO A 16 5.31 6.94 16.01
C PRO A 16 4.92 7.85 14.83
N ALA A 17 5.87 8.09 13.93
CA ALA A 17 5.58 8.79 12.69
C ALA A 17 4.74 7.85 11.81
N SER A 18 3.42 7.84 12.02
CA SER A 18 2.48 7.29 11.05
C SER A 18 2.44 8.24 9.85
N ALA A 19 3.42 8.11 8.95
CA ALA A 19 3.50 8.88 7.70
C ALA A 19 2.78 8.15 6.55
N ALA A 20 1.85 7.23 6.86
CA ALA A 20 1.24 6.32 5.89
C ALA A 20 -0.24 6.60 5.61
N GLU A 21 -0.91 7.45 6.38
CA GLU A 21 -2.39 7.55 6.37
C GLU A 21 -2.97 8.37 5.19
N ASP A 22 -2.16 9.01 4.35
CA ASP A 22 -2.64 10.07 3.43
C ASP A 22 -2.38 9.83 1.92
N PHE A 23 -1.91 8.65 1.48
CA PHE A 23 -1.61 8.44 0.04
C PHE A 23 -2.45 7.38 -0.68
N ILE A 24 -3.06 6.46 0.07
CA ILE A 24 -4.04 5.51 -0.46
C ILE A 24 -5.31 5.69 0.37
N GLU A 25 -6.29 6.38 -0.21
CA GLU A 25 -7.51 6.82 0.48
C GLU A 25 -8.62 5.75 0.48
N GLY A 26 -8.36 4.57 -0.08
CA GLY A 26 -9.35 3.52 -0.22
C GLY A 26 -8.83 2.30 -0.97
N VAL A 27 -9.74 1.64 -1.69
CA VAL A 27 -9.45 0.47 -2.52
C VAL A 27 -9.21 0.93 -3.95
N TYR A 28 -8.10 0.48 -4.54
CA TYR A 28 -7.77 0.75 -5.94
C TYR A 28 -7.65 -0.55 -6.73
N LEU A 29 -8.13 -0.53 -7.97
CA LEU A 29 -8.09 -1.67 -8.89
C LEU A 29 -7.49 -1.25 -10.24
N GLN A 30 -6.99 -2.21 -11.02
CA GLN A 30 -6.31 -1.92 -12.29
C GLN A 30 -7.23 -1.42 -13.42
N SER A 31 -8.55 -1.40 -13.22
CA SER A 31 -9.49 -0.82 -14.19
C SER A 31 -10.80 -0.33 -13.55
N GLU A 32 -11.47 0.60 -14.21
CA GLU A 32 -12.80 1.08 -13.78
C GLU A 32 -13.89 0.00 -13.88
N ASP A 33 -13.75 -0.95 -14.80
CA ASP A 33 -14.65 -2.10 -14.94
C ASP A 33 -14.57 -3.01 -13.71
N LEU A 34 -13.36 -3.25 -13.20
CA LEU A 34 -13.15 -3.98 -11.95
C LEU A 34 -13.76 -3.22 -10.77
N CYS A 35 -13.65 -1.89 -10.71
CA CYS A 35 -14.37 -1.10 -9.70
C CYS A 35 -15.89 -1.24 -9.83
N ALA A 36 -16.44 -1.29 -11.05
CA ALA A 36 -17.86 -1.50 -11.25
C ALA A 36 -18.30 -2.90 -10.83
N GLN A 37 -17.46 -3.91 -11.03
CA GLN A 37 -17.69 -5.27 -10.56
C GLN A 37 -17.61 -5.36 -9.04
N ALA A 38 -16.61 -4.74 -8.41
CA ALA A 38 -16.44 -4.69 -6.95
C ALA A 38 -17.64 -4.09 -6.22
N ARG A 39 -18.39 -3.18 -6.87
CA ARG A 39 -19.62 -2.59 -6.33
C ARG A 39 -20.84 -3.50 -6.47
N LYS A 40 -20.86 -4.39 -7.46
CA LYS A 40 -21.96 -5.34 -7.70
C LYS A 40 -21.78 -6.60 -6.87
N ASP A 41 -20.54 -7.09 -6.83
CA ASP A 41 -20.11 -8.27 -6.11
C ASP A 41 -19.37 -7.86 -4.82
N THR A 42 -18.54 -8.74 -4.26
CA THR A 42 -17.68 -8.43 -3.11
C THR A 42 -16.24 -8.24 -3.55
N LEU A 43 -15.47 -7.38 -2.85
CA LEU A 43 -14.04 -7.24 -3.11
C LEU A 43 -13.30 -8.59 -3.01
N GLN A 44 -13.71 -9.45 -2.06
CA GLN A 44 -13.16 -10.79 -1.92
C GLN A 44 -13.33 -11.64 -3.19
N SER A 45 -14.47 -11.56 -3.87
CA SER A 45 -14.67 -12.31 -5.12
C SER A 45 -13.71 -11.91 -6.24
N LEU A 46 -13.27 -10.66 -6.27
CA LEU A 46 -12.26 -10.19 -7.22
C LEU A 46 -10.87 -10.69 -6.87
N ILE A 47 -10.53 -10.68 -5.58
CA ILE A 47 -9.28 -11.26 -5.04
C ILE A 47 -9.22 -12.74 -5.42
N ASP A 48 -10.28 -13.49 -5.12
CA ASP A 48 -10.40 -14.93 -5.41
C ASP A 48 -10.33 -15.22 -6.93
N ALA A 49 -10.74 -14.27 -7.77
CA ALA A 49 -10.63 -14.34 -9.23
C ALA A 49 -9.22 -13.98 -9.76
N GLY A 50 -8.26 -13.67 -8.87
CA GLY A 50 -6.87 -13.37 -9.21
C GLY A 50 -6.59 -11.90 -9.50
N ASN A 51 -7.53 -10.98 -9.27
CA ASN A 51 -7.29 -9.56 -9.48
C ASN A 51 -6.48 -8.96 -8.33
N ILE A 52 -5.54 -8.09 -8.68
CA ILE A 52 -4.75 -7.34 -7.70
C ILE A 52 -5.57 -6.17 -7.15
N VAL A 53 -5.67 -6.12 -5.83
CA VAL A 53 -6.29 -5.06 -5.06
C VAL A 53 -5.21 -4.27 -4.35
N LEU A 54 -5.18 -2.96 -4.57
CA LEU A 54 -4.28 -2.05 -3.88
C LEU A 54 -5.02 -1.30 -2.77
N SER A 55 -4.42 -1.29 -1.58
CA SER A 55 -4.95 -0.64 -0.38
C SER A 55 -3.84 -0.04 0.46
N ALA A 56 -4.18 0.67 1.53
CA ALA A 56 -3.20 1.21 2.46
C ALA A 56 -2.34 0.13 3.15
N ARG A 57 -2.81 -1.12 3.19
CA ARG A 57 -2.04 -2.26 3.73
C ARG A 57 -1.04 -2.83 2.71
N GLY A 58 -1.30 -2.61 1.43
CA GLY A 58 -0.49 -3.09 0.33
C GLY A 58 -1.31 -3.73 -0.79
N LEU A 59 -0.71 -4.72 -1.47
CA LEU A 59 -1.30 -5.40 -2.63
C LEU A 59 -1.82 -6.77 -2.21
N GLN A 60 -2.99 -7.16 -2.72
CA GLN A 60 -3.59 -8.46 -2.41
C GLN A 60 -4.26 -9.09 -3.63
N SER A 61 -4.09 -10.39 -3.80
CA SER A 61 -4.77 -11.28 -4.75
C SER A 61 -4.87 -12.69 -4.14
N VAL A 62 -5.50 -13.66 -4.83
CA VAL A 62 -5.76 -15.02 -4.31
C VAL A 62 -4.52 -15.75 -3.80
N GLU A 63 -3.39 -15.62 -4.50
CA GLU A 63 -2.13 -16.29 -4.20
C GLU A 63 -0.97 -15.30 -4.02
N TYR A 64 -1.27 -14.02 -3.88
CA TYR A 64 -0.28 -12.95 -3.84
C TYR A 64 -0.63 -11.93 -2.78
N ASP A 65 0.31 -11.61 -1.89
CA ASP A 65 0.12 -10.58 -0.87
C ASP A 65 1.42 -9.80 -0.72
N CYS A 66 1.35 -8.47 -0.74
CA CYS A 66 2.44 -7.59 -0.39
C CYS A 66 2.04 -6.69 0.76
N GLU A 67 2.71 -6.85 1.90
CA GLU A 67 2.55 -5.98 3.05
C GLU A 67 3.46 -4.75 2.92
N PHE A 68 2.89 -3.55 2.99
CA PHE A 68 3.67 -2.32 3.02
C PHE A 68 4.26 -2.09 4.42
N LEU A 69 5.59 -2.03 4.50
CA LEU A 69 6.31 -1.91 5.78
C LEU A 69 6.81 -0.49 6.07
N GLN A 70 7.33 0.20 5.07
CA GLN A 70 7.85 1.56 5.22
C GLN A 70 7.42 2.40 4.03
N ILE A 71 6.89 3.59 4.29
CA ILE A 71 6.40 4.51 3.27
C ILE A 71 7.03 5.88 3.53
N THR A 72 7.69 6.43 2.52
CA THR A 72 8.37 7.72 2.58
C THR A 72 7.88 8.62 1.47
N LYS A 73 7.22 9.73 1.84
CA LYS A 73 6.75 10.74 0.88
C LYS A 73 7.91 11.56 0.31
N ALA A 74 7.94 11.73 -1.01
CA ALA A 74 8.87 12.63 -1.69
C ALA A 74 8.48 14.10 -1.45
N THR A 75 9.47 14.99 -1.35
CA THR A 75 9.24 16.42 -1.12
C THR A 75 9.07 17.21 -2.42
N LEU A 76 9.51 16.66 -3.55
CA LEU A 76 9.56 17.35 -4.85
C LEU A 76 8.65 16.72 -5.92
N SER A 77 7.92 15.66 -5.58
CA SER A 77 6.98 14.98 -6.48
C SER A 77 5.79 14.45 -5.69
N PRO A 78 4.63 14.22 -6.33
CA PRO A 78 3.49 13.56 -5.72
C PRO A 78 3.70 12.03 -5.64
N SER A 79 4.83 11.61 -5.07
CA SER A 79 5.26 10.22 -5.04
C SER A 79 5.69 9.76 -3.66
N TRP A 80 5.65 8.44 -3.44
CA TRP A 80 6.09 7.75 -2.24
C TRP A 80 7.02 6.61 -2.63
N ALA A 81 8.12 6.48 -1.89
CA ALA A 81 8.94 5.27 -1.90
C ALA A 81 8.39 4.33 -0.83
N VAL A 82 8.02 3.12 -1.23
CA VAL A 82 7.44 2.10 -0.37
C VAL A 82 8.35 0.88 -0.36
N THR A 83 8.67 0.35 0.81
CA THR A 83 9.28 -0.96 0.94
C THR A 83 8.23 -1.94 1.42
N ALA A 84 8.10 -3.06 0.72
CA ALA A 84 7.10 -4.09 0.99
C ALA A 84 7.78 -5.46 1.16
N ILE A 85 7.10 -6.36 1.86
CA ILE A 85 7.39 -7.79 1.82
C ILE A 85 6.26 -8.46 1.06
N CYS A 86 6.60 -9.10 -0.04
CA CYS A 86 5.67 -9.80 -0.90
C CYS A 86 5.82 -11.30 -0.73
N GLN A 87 4.70 -12.01 -0.87
CA GLN A 87 4.61 -13.44 -0.76
C GLN A 87 3.76 -14.01 -1.89
N GLU A 88 4.26 -15.09 -2.46
CA GLU A 88 3.58 -15.99 -3.40
C GLU A 88 3.77 -17.44 -2.92
N PRO A 89 3.09 -18.45 -3.51
CA PRO A 89 3.16 -19.82 -2.99
C PRO A 89 4.58 -20.37 -2.98
N GLY A 90 5.15 -20.51 -1.77
CA GLY A 90 6.49 -21.06 -1.56
C GLY A 90 7.64 -20.05 -1.70
N HIS A 91 7.35 -18.76 -1.88
CA HIS A 91 8.39 -17.72 -2.00
C HIS A 91 7.99 -16.42 -1.29
N VAL A 92 8.93 -15.86 -0.52
CA VAL A 92 8.79 -14.57 0.16
C VAL A 92 9.99 -13.71 -0.22
N PHE A 93 9.73 -12.47 -0.64
CA PHE A 93 10.76 -11.58 -1.15
C PHE A 93 10.46 -10.12 -0.80
N PRO A 94 11.49 -9.28 -0.64
CA PRO A 94 11.31 -7.85 -0.52
C PRO A 94 11.02 -7.22 -1.88
N ASP A 95 10.17 -6.20 -1.89
CA ASP A 95 10.00 -5.30 -3.03
C ASP A 95 10.15 -3.83 -2.61
N VAL A 96 10.59 -2.99 -3.54
CA VAL A 96 10.63 -1.54 -3.40
C VAL A 96 9.78 -0.94 -4.51
N LEU A 97 8.75 -0.21 -4.12
CA LEU A 97 7.74 0.34 -5.00
C LEU A 97 7.84 1.87 -5.00
N SER A 98 7.68 2.47 -6.16
CA SER A 98 7.35 3.89 -6.31
C SER A 98 5.85 4.00 -6.53
N VAL A 99 5.15 4.69 -5.64
CA VAL A 99 3.73 5.03 -5.81
C VAL A 99 3.66 6.49 -6.21
N THR A 100 3.00 6.83 -7.32
CA THR A 100 2.84 8.21 -7.78
C THR A 100 1.38 8.53 -7.96
N GLN A 101 0.91 9.60 -7.31
CA GLN A 101 -0.43 10.11 -7.52
C GLN A 101 -0.49 10.89 -8.84
N MET A 102 -1.17 10.32 -9.82
CA MET A 102 -1.33 10.91 -11.14
C MET A 102 -2.44 11.96 -11.16
N ASN A 103 -3.53 11.67 -10.45
CA ASN A 103 -4.64 12.59 -10.21
C ASN A 103 -5.42 12.15 -8.96
N ALA A 104 -6.55 12.79 -8.67
CA ALA A 104 -7.36 12.48 -7.49
C ALA A 104 -7.89 11.03 -7.42
N LYS A 105 -7.99 10.32 -8.54
CA LYS A 105 -8.55 8.97 -8.61
C LYS A 105 -7.58 7.92 -9.16
N GLN A 106 -6.37 8.31 -9.52
CA GLN A 106 -5.43 7.40 -10.17
C GLN A 106 -4.06 7.49 -9.52
N ILE A 107 -3.50 6.33 -9.22
CA ILE A 107 -2.13 6.16 -8.77
C ILE A 107 -1.41 5.20 -9.69
N ASP A 108 -0.16 5.50 -9.99
CA ASP A 108 0.73 4.60 -10.72
C ASP A 108 1.69 3.96 -9.72
N LEU A 109 1.80 2.64 -9.80
CA LEU A 109 2.76 1.86 -9.05
C LEU A 109 3.87 1.40 -10.00
N VAL A 110 5.11 1.45 -9.54
CA VAL A 110 6.26 0.91 -10.26
C VAL A 110 7.12 0.12 -9.29
N SER A 111 7.31 -1.17 -9.56
CA SER A 111 8.29 -2.00 -8.85
C SER A 111 9.68 -1.77 -9.39
N VAL A 112 10.68 -1.78 -8.49
CA VAL A 112 12.09 -1.76 -8.86
C VAL A 112 12.57 -3.15 -9.29
N ARG A 113 11.82 -4.22 -9.00
CA ARG A 113 12.12 -5.55 -9.53
C ARG A 113 11.96 -5.56 -11.04
N SER A 114 12.85 -6.30 -11.70
CA SER A 114 12.78 -6.48 -13.15
C SER A 114 11.52 -7.26 -13.50
N ALA A 115 10.88 -6.93 -14.62
CA ALA A 115 9.69 -7.66 -15.09
C ALA A 115 9.94 -9.17 -15.34
N GLU A 116 11.20 -9.59 -15.49
CA GLU A 116 11.62 -11.00 -15.60
C GLU A 116 11.58 -11.75 -14.26
N ASP A 117 11.68 -11.01 -13.15
CA ASP A 117 11.65 -11.52 -11.77
C ASP A 117 10.23 -11.43 -11.16
N GLU A 118 9.29 -10.78 -11.86
CA GLU A 118 7.87 -10.79 -11.54
C GLU A 118 7.23 -12.03 -12.18
N SER A 119 6.70 -12.92 -11.34
CA SER A 119 6.01 -14.14 -11.77
C SER A 119 4.89 -13.82 -12.79
N GLU A 120 4.54 -14.78 -13.65
CA GLU A 120 3.47 -14.66 -14.68
C GLU A 120 2.09 -14.27 -14.11
N GLY A 121 1.93 -14.24 -12.77
CA GLY A 121 0.71 -13.91 -12.03
C GLY A 121 0.43 -12.42 -11.80
N GLY A 122 1.32 -11.51 -12.21
CA GLY A 122 1.02 -10.06 -12.21
C GLY A 122 2.20 -9.20 -11.85
N SER A 123 2.44 -8.17 -12.66
CA SER A 123 3.35 -7.08 -12.31
C SER A 123 2.71 -6.22 -11.23
N ASN A 124 3.47 -5.91 -10.17
CA ASN A 124 3.07 -4.88 -9.22
C ASN A 124 2.91 -3.53 -9.93
N SER A 125 3.70 -3.34 -10.99
CA SER A 125 3.70 -2.12 -11.77
C SER A 125 2.43 -1.97 -12.60
N GLY A 126 1.83 -0.78 -12.57
CA GLY A 126 0.63 -0.49 -13.34
C GLY A 126 -0.12 0.73 -12.80
N SER A 127 -1.19 1.10 -13.51
CA SER A 127 -2.12 2.14 -13.07
C SER A 127 -3.26 1.52 -12.28
N TYR A 128 -3.59 2.15 -11.16
CA TYR A 128 -4.66 1.75 -10.26
C TYR A 128 -5.64 2.91 -10.06
N PHE A 129 -6.93 2.59 -10.04
CA PHE A 129 -8.03 3.55 -9.99
C PHE A 129 -8.83 3.39 -8.70
N LEU A 130 -9.11 4.50 -8.03
CA LEU A 130 -9.86 4.54 -6.79
C LEU A 130 -11.30 4.07 -7.03
N CYS A 131 -11.70 3.02 -6.32
CA CYS A 131 -13.04 2.49 -6.39
C CYS A 131 -13.93 3.12 -5.30
N ASP A 132 -14.54 4.26 -5.63
CA ASP A 132 -15.51 4.92 -4.75
C ASP A 132 -16.62 3.94 -4.30
N GLY A 133 -16.87 3.91 -2.99
CA GLY A 133 -17.92 3.07 -2.38
C GLY A 133 -17.54 1.60 -2.18
N VAL A 134 -16.29 1.21 -2.44
CA VAL A 134 -15.76 -0.12 -2.13
C VAL A 134 -14.89 -0.04 -0.87
N ALA A 135 -15.22 -0.82 0.14
CA ALA A 135 -14.46 -0.89 1.38
C ALA A 135 -13.61 -2.17 1.44
N LEU A 136 -12.52 -2.11 2.19
CA LEU A 136 -11.77 -3.31 2.56
C LEU A 136 -12.64 -4.22 3.45
N PRO A 137 -12.50 -5.55 3.32
CA PRO A 137 -13.12 -6.50 4.24
C PRO A 137 -12.60 -6.36 5.69
#